data_AF-A0A9W3DKL0-F1
#
_entry.id   AF-A0A9W3DKL0-F1
#
_cell.length_a   1.000
_cell.length_b   1.000
_cell.length_c   1.000
_cell.angle_alpha   90.00
_cell.angle_beta   90.00
_cell.angle_gamma   90.00
#
_symmetry.space_group_name_H-M   'P 1'
#
loop_
_entity.id
_entity.type
_entity.pdbx_description
1 polymer ?
#
loop_
_entity_poly.entity_id
_entity_poly.type
_entity_poly.pdbx_seq_one_letter_code
_entity_poly.pdbx_strand_id
1 'polypeptide(L)'
;MLIDKTGDLGPTYLGIPRQAMLSEVFTDGVWRMRRRGRRVFGEVYDAIEGATAPAIDAGRDFVLWRHGDDDFKNHFSTQKTWDQIRVRKPEVPWRSLGWFTQGVPRQSFIVWLAFRDRLSTGVRMRQWGITQGCMFCGEPNEDRDHLFFACPFTYTLWLKLTSQLLGNSVSPAWSTTVTALLRSRRDKLDGILLKLVFQTAIYFVWRERNSRRHQGVRVDGGTLARRIDRFIRHRILSLKYTGSHKLAGLLRRWFEVYTG
;
A
#
# COMPACT_ATOMS: atom_id res chain seq x y z
N MET A 1 9.00 -14.06 25.67
CA MET A 1 8.58 -15.37 26.22
C MET A 1 9.82 -16.10 26.74
N LEU A 2 9.72 -16.94 27.78
CA LEU A 2 10.90 -17.58 28.40
C LEU A 2 11.73 -18.41 27.39
N ILE A 3 11.05 -18.99 26.39
CA ILE A 3 11.66 -19.74 25.29
C ILE A 3 12.50 -18.87 24.35
N ASP A 4 12.19 -17.58 24.23
CA ASP A 4 12.95 -16.66 23.39
C ASP A 4 14.34 -16.39 24.00
N LYS A 5 14.46 -16.50 25.33
CA LYS A 5 15.73 -16.36 26.06
C LYS A 5 16.49 -17.67 26.25
N THR A 6 15.79 -18.80 26.30
CA THR A 6 16.38 -20.10 26.67
C THR A 6 16.47 -21.11 25.52
N GLY A 7 15.84 -20.81 24.37
CA GLY A 7 15.80 -21.69 23.20
C GLY A 7 15.10 -23.03 23.48
N ASP A 8 15.26 -23.98 22.56
CA ASP A 8 14.62 -25.30 22.64
C ASP A 8 15.13 -26.16 23.80
N LEU A 9 16.31 -25.84 24.35
CA LEU A 9 16.88 -26.53 25.51
C LEU A 9 16.31 -26.02 26.85
N GLY A 10 15.69 -24.85 26.86
CA GLY A 10 15.11 -24.21 28.04
C GLY A 10 14.25 -25.14 28.89
N PRO A 11 13.24 -25.83 28.32
CA PRO A 11 12.38 -26.76 29.05
C PRO A 11 13.13 -27.84 29.83
N THR A 12 14.22 -28.35 29.25
CA THR A 12 15.03 -29.43 29.87
C THR A 12 15.84 -28.92 31.06
N TYR A 13 16.46 -27.74 30.91
CA TYR A 13 17.32 -27.14 31.93
C TYR A 13 16.54 -26.51 33.07
N LEU A 14 15.41 -25.86 32.78
CA LEU A 14 14.51 -25.27 33.77
C LEU A 14 13.60 -26.31 34.42
N GLY A 15 13.35 -27.45 33.75
CA GLY A 15 12.38 -28.45 34.19
C GLY A 15 10.93 -28.01 34.02
N ILE A 16 10.69 -27.00 33.17
CA ILE A 16 9.38 -26.45 32.89
C ILE A 16 8.97 -26.91 31.48
N PRO A 17 7.96 -27.78 31.34
CA PRO A 17 7.42 -28.13 30.03
C PRO A 17 6.99 -26.89 29.23
N ARG A 18 7.10 -26.93 27.90
CA ARG A 18 6.77 -25.79 27.03
C ARG A 18 5.33 -25.27 27.20
N GLN A 19 4.42 -26.13 27.65
CA GLN A 19 3.00 -25.83 27.85
C GLN A 19 2.61 -25.75 29.33
N ALA A 20 3.60 -25.70 30.23
CA ALA A 20 3.34 -25.66 31.65
C ALA A 20 2.61 -24.36 32.03
N MET A 21 1.61 -24.48 32.90
CA MET A 21 0.92 -23.31 33.44
C MET A 21 1.74 -22.68 34.57
N LEU A 22 1.55 -21.38 34.82
CA LEU A 22 2.25 -20.69 35.90
C LEU A 22 1.97 -21.35 37.27
N SER A 23 0.76 -21.85 37.49
CA SER A 23 0.33 -22.57 38.68
C SER A 23 1.02 -23.93 38.88
N GLU A 24 1.54 -24.55 37.81
CA GLU A 24 2.29 -25.82 37.90
C GLU A 24 3.76 -25.57 38.32
N VAL A 25 4.29 -24.39 37.98
CA VAL A 25 5.68 -24.01 38.21
C VAL A 25 5.84 -23.19 39.50
N PHE A 26 4.84 -22.42 39.89
CA PHE A 26 4.82 -21.62 41.11
C PHE A 26 3.77 -22.15 42.08
N THR A 27 4.23 -22.79 43.16
CA THR A 27 3.38 -23.44 44.16
C THR A 27 3.83 -23.03 45.55
N ASP A 28 2.90 -22.75 46.45
CA ASP A 28 3.19 -22.42 47.87
C ASP A 28 4.20 -21.27 48.05
N GLY A 29 4.18 -20.29 47.14
CA GLY A 29 5.10 -19.15 47.18
C GLY A 29 6.51 -19.44 46.66
N VAL A 30 6.76 -20.63 46.09
CA VAL A 30 8.09 -21.07 45.64
C VAL A 30 8.08 -21.49 44.17
N TRP A 31 9.08 -21.05 43.42
CA TRP A 31 9.34 -21.48 42.05
C TRP A 31 9.96 -22.90 42.01
N ARG A 32 9.25 -23.86 41.43
CA ARG A 32 9.72 -25.24 41.21
C ARG A 32 10.48 -25.36 39.90
N MET A 33 11.74 -24.91 39.91
CA MET A 33 12.66 -25.00 38.76
C MET A 33 13.88 -25.89 39.06
N ARG A 34 14.39 -26.61 38.06
CA ARG A 34 15.57 -27.47 38.20
C ARG A 34 16.83 -26.66 38.46
N ARG A 35 17.46 -26.80 39.63
CA ARG A 35 18.67 -26.03 39.99
C ARG A 35 19.84 -26.16 39.01
N ARG A 36 19.93 -27.27 38.26
CA ARG A 36 20.95 -27.48 37.22
C ARG A 36 20.91 -26.40 36.13
N GLY A 37 19.72 -25.88 35.81
CA GLY A 37 19.52 -24.82 34.83
C GLY A 37 20.17 -23.50 35.19
N ARG A 38 20.36 -23.21 36.49
CA ARG A 38 20.95 -21.94 36.95
C ARG A 38 22.39 -21.73 36.50
N ARG A 39 23.16 -22.80 36.26
CA ARG A 39 24.53 -22.71 35.72
C ARG A 39 24.57 -22.26 34.26
N VAL A 40 23.48 -22.48 33.53
CA VAL A 40 23.40 -22.22 32.08
C VAL A 40 22.55 -20.97 31.80
N PHE A 41 21.49 -20.76 32.56
CA PHE A 41 20.53 -19.67 32.40
C PHE A 41 20.41 -18.81 33.67
N GLY A 42 21.52 -18.51 34.35
CA GLY A 42 21.54 -17.78 35.62
C GLY A 42 20.72 -16.48 35.61
N GLU A 43 20.89 -15.66 34.57
CA GLU A 43 20.14 -14.40 34.39
C GLU A 43 18.62 -14.60 34.32
N VAL A 44 18.16 -15.74 33.78
CA VAL A 44 16.73 -16.06 33.72
C VAL A 44 16.21 -16.42 35.10
N TYR A 45 16.98 -17.13 35.92
CA TYR A 45 16.62 -17.44 37.30
C TYR A 45 16.54 -16.15 38.13
N ASP A 46 17.57 -15.31 38.05
CA ASP A 46 17.62 -14.06 38.81
C ASP A 46 16.47 -13.11 38.42
N ALA A 47 16.10 -13.07 37.14
CA ALA A 47 14.95 -12.30 36.66
C ALA A 47 13.59 -12.86 37.15
N ILE A 48 13.43 -14.19 37.25
CA ILE A 48 12.20 -14.81 37.76
C ILE A 48 12.08 -14.62 39.27
N GLU A 49 13.18 -14.85 40.00
CA GLU A 49 13.23 -14.71 41.47
C GLU A 49 13.13 -13.25 41.91
N GLY A 50 13.62 -12.31 41.10
CA GLY A 50 13.49 -10.87 41.33
C GLY A 50 12.15 -10.26 40.87
N ALA A 51 11.32 -11.00 40.13
CA ALA A 51 10.00 -10.53 39.72
C ALA A 51 9.00 -10.65 40.88
N THR A 52 8.00 -9.76 40.91
CA THR A 52 6.92 -9.83 41.90
C THR A 52 6.24 -11.19 41.83
N ALA A 53 6.18 -11.88 42.98
CA ALA A 53 5.54 -13.19 43.08
C ALA A 53 4.08 -13.13 42.62
N PRO A 54 3.58 -14.12 41.85
CA PRO A 54 2.18 -14.20 41.49
C PRO A 54 1.31 -14.24 42.75
N ALA A 55 0.43 -13.26 42.93
CA ALA A 55 -0.50 -13.24 44.03
C ALA A 55 -1.60 -14.30 43.80
N ILE A 56 -1.74 -15.24 44.74
CA ILE A 56 -2.69 -16.36 44.65
C ILE A 56 -4.15 -15.86 44.64
N ASP A 57 -4.39 -14.65 45.15
CA ASP A 57 -5.66 -13.95 45.23
C ASP A 57 -5.84 -12.86 44.15
N ALA A 58 -4.98 -12.81 43.12
CA ALA A 58 -5.00 -11.79 42.06
C ALA A 58 -6.26 -11.79 41.16
N GLY A 59 -7.20 -12.72 41.38
CA GLY A 59 -8.42 -12.85 40.59
C GLY A 59 -8.25 -13.76 39.38
N ARG A 60 -9.18 -13.66 38.41
CA ARG A 60 -9.13 -14.47 37.18
C ARG A 60 -8.14 -13.89 36.18
N ASP A 61 -7.46 -14.78 35.47
CA ASP A 61 -6.62 -14.41 34.33
C ASP A 61 -7.40 -13.61 33.28
N PHE A 62 -6.74 -12.59 32.73
CA PHE A 62 -7.26 -11.80 31.62
C PHE A 62 -6.26 -11.77 30.47
N VAL A 63 -6.79 -11.94 29.26
CA VAL A 63 -5.98 -11.88 28.04
C VAL A 63 -5.76 -10.44 27.64
N LEU A 64 -4.51 -10.05 27.44
CA LEU A 64 -4.15 -8.74 26.90
C LEU A 64 -3.62 -8.85 25.46
N TRP A 65 -3.95 -7.87 24.65
CA TRP A 65 -3.40 -7.68 23.32
C TRP A 65 -2.05 -6.98 23.41
N ARG A 66 -1.02 -7.58 22.82
CA ARG A 66 0.28 -6.93 22.66
C ARG A 66 0.16 -5.77 21.66
N HIS A 67 0.52 -4.57 22.08
CA HIS A 67 0.54 -3.34 21.27
C HIS A 67 1.95 -2.88 20.91
N GLY A 68 2.98 -3.49 21.50
CA GLY A 68 4.39 -3.21 21.28
C GLY A 68 5.28 -4.11 22.14
N ASP A 69 6.55 -3.76 22.26
CA ASP A 69 7.43 -4.39 23.24
C ASP A 69 7.03 -3.94 24.64
N ASP A 70 6.71 -4.91 25.50
CA ASP A 70 6.23 -4.72 26.87
C ASP A 70 4.99 -3.81 27.04
N ASP A 71 4.25 -3.53 25.95
CA ASP A 71 2.99 -2.78 25.97
C ASP A 71 1.82 -3.72 25.69
N PHE A 72 0.97 -3.94 26.70
CA PHE A 72 -0.19 -4.83 26.65
C PHE A 72 -1.46 -4.07 27.05
N LYS A 73 -2.53 -4.22 26.25
CA LYS A 73 -3.82 -3.54 26.46
C LYS A 73 -4.98 -4.52 26.44
N ASN A 74 -6.07 -4.18 27.13
CA ASN A 74 -7.30 -4.97 27.17
C ASN A 74 -8.18 -4.84 25.90
N HIS A 75 -7.71 -4.15 24.86
CA HIS A 75 -8.45 -3.95 23.61
C HIS A 75 -7.58 -4.23 22.39
N PHE A 76 -8.20 -4.72 21.32
CA PHE A 76 -7.53 -4.99 20.07
C PHE A 76 -7.21 -3.70 19.32
N SER A 77 -6.02 -3.65 18.70
CA SER A 77 -5.68 -2.61 17.74
C SER A 77 -5.16 -3.24 16.45
N THR A 78 -5.93 -3.06 15.36
CA THR A 78 -5.55 -3.52 14.02
C THR A 78 -4.21 -2.93 13.59
N GLN A 79 -3.96 -1.65 13.89
CA GLN A 79 -2.72 -0.98 13.52
C GLN A 79 -1.53 -1.60 14.23
N LYS A 80 -1.60 -1.74 15.56
CA LYS A 80 -0.50 -2.30 16.37
C LYS A 80 -0.24 -3.75 16.03
N THR A 81 -1.28 -4.53 15.80
CA THR A 81 -1.17 -5.93 15.37
C THR A 81 -0.53 -6.02 13.98
N TRP A 82 -0.98 -5.20 13.04
CA TRP A 82 -0.40 -5.13 11.70
C TRP A 82 1.09 -4.75 11.72
N ASP A 83 1.47 -3.81 12.59
CA ASP A 83 2.85 -3.40 12.78
C ASP A 83 3.75 -4.53 13.31
N GLN A 84 3.21 -5.45 14.11
CA GLN A 84 3.94 -6.60 14.65
C GLN A 84 4.09 -7.74 13.64
N ILE A 85 3.08 -7.99 12.79
CA ILE A 85 3.11 -9.12 11.83
C ILE A 85 3.75 -8.75 10.49
N ARG A 86 3.84 -7.46 10.15
CA ARG A 86 4.39 -7.03 8.86
C ARG A 86 5.91 -6.94 8.89
N VAL A 87 6.52 -7.31 7.77
CA VAL A 87 7.92 -6.94 7.49
C VAL A 87 7.91 -5.51 6.93
N ARG A 88 8.42 -4.53 7.69
CA ARG A 88 8.56 -3.15 7.19
C ARG A 88 9.54 -3.11 6.02
N LYS A 89 9.12 -2.46 4.94
CA LYS A 89 9.93 -2.17 3.76
C LYS A 89 10.13 -0.66 3.62
N PRO A 90 11.20 -0.21 2.93
CA PRO A 90 11.40 1.20 2.63
C PRO A 90 10.18 1.83 1.96
N GLU A 91 9.92 3.09 2.26
CA GLU A 91 8.85 3.83 1.62
C GLU A 91 9.21 4.10 0.15
N VAL A 92 8.26 3.83 -0.74
CA VAL A 92 8.43 4.03 -2.18
C VAL A 92 8.04 5.47 -2.56
N PRO A 93 8.85 6.20 -3.35
CA PRO A 93 8.58 7.61 -3.69
C PRO A 93 7.23 7.83 -4.37
N TRP A 94 6.78 6.86 -5.17
CA TRP A 94 5.50 6.92 -5.90
C TRP A 94 4.27 6.69 -5.00
N ARG A 95 4.42 6.39 -3.70
CA ARG A 95 3.30 6.21 -2.76
C ARG A 95 2.30 7.35 -2.87
N SER A 96 2.78 8.58 -2.96
CA SER A 96 1.94 9.78 -3.01
C SER A 96 1.16 9.96 -4.32
N LEU A 97 1.46 9.18 -5.37
CA LEU A 97 0.71 9.10 -6.62
C LEU A 97 -0.37 8.00 -6.56
N GLY A 98 -0.14 6.93 -5.81
CA GLY A 98 -1.11 5.86 -5.59
C GLY A 98 -2.08 6.16 -4.44
N TRP A 99 -1.60 6.76 -3.37
CA TRP A 99 -2.35 6.91 -2.11
C TRP A 99 -2.31 8.36 -1.67
N PHE A 100 -3.38 9.10 -1.98
CA PHE A 100 -3.60 10.48 -1.55
C PHE A 100 -5.10 10.73 -1.32
N THR A 101 -5.43 11.73 -0.50
CA THR A 101 -6.79 11.95 0.03
C THR A 101 -7.88 12.08 -1.04
N GLN A 102 -7.58 12.74 -2.15
CA GLN A 102 -8.53 12.97 -3.24
C GLN A 102 -8.63 11.78 -4.21
N GLY A 103 -7.70 10.83 -4.14
CA GLY A 103 -7.61 9.66 -5.02
C GLY A 103 -8.82 8.74 -4.88
N VAL A 104 -8.96 7.80 -5.81
CA VAL A 104 -10.08 6.85 -5.83
C VAL A 104 -9.54 5.45 -5.56
N PRO A 105 -9.94 4.76 -4.47
CA PRO A 105 -9.32 3.50 -4.05
C PRO A 105 -9.21 2.43 -5.14
N ARG A 106 -10.26 2.24 -5.95
CA ARG A 106 -10.25 1.28 -7.08
C ARG A 106 -9.22 1.62 -8.15
N GLN A 107 -8.98 2.91 -8.41
CA GLN A 107 -7.99 3.37 -9.39
C GLN A 107 -6.58 3.24 -8.83
N SER A 108 -6.42 3.63 -7.57
CA SER A 108 -5.17 3.47 -6.85
C SER A 108 -4.66 2.03 -6.82
N PHE A 109 -5.55 1.04 -6.71
CA PHE A 109 -5.17 -0.37 -6.79
C PHE A 109 -4.57 -0.74 -8.15
N ILE A 110 -5.18 -0.28 -9.26
CA ILE A 110 -4.63 -0.50 -10.61
C ILE A 110 -3.31 0.22 -10.80
N VAL A 111 -3.18 1.45 -10.29
CA VAL A 111 -1.92 2.21 -10.31
C VAL A 111 -0.83 1.50 -9.52
N TRP A 112 -1.16 0.95 -8.35
CA TRP A 112 -0.25 0.13 -7.56
C TRP A 112 0.21 -1.12 -8.32
N LEU A 113 -0.69 -1.82 -9.01
CA LEU A 113 -0.33 -2.95 -9.87
C LEU A 113 0.57 -2.51 -11.04
N ALA A 114 0.31 -1.34 -11.63
CA ALA A 114 1.15 -0.76 -12.68
C ALA A 114 2.57 -0.50 -12.17
N PHE A 115 2.73 0.16 -11.01
CA PHE A 115 4.06 0.38 -10.39
C PHE A 115 4.81 -0.91 -10.04
N ARG A 116 4.09 -2.03 -9.89
CA ARG A 116 4.66 -3.33 -9.55
C ARG A 116 4.89 -4.23 -10.77
N ASP A 117 4.57 -3.75 -11.97
CA ASP A 117 4.57 -4.53 -13.22
C ASP A 117 3.75 -5.83 -13.11
N ARG A 118 2.63 -5.74 -12.36
CA ARG A 118 1.73 -6.87 -12.05
C ARG A 118 0.47 -6.89 -12.91
N LEU A 119 0.28 -5.94 -13.82
CA LEU A 119 -0.81 -5.96 -14.79
C LEU A 119 -0.53 -6.98 -15.89
N SER A 120 -1.57 -7.65 -16.38
CA SER A 120 -1.51 -8.64 -17.45
C SER A 120 -1.30 -7.98 -18.83
N THR A 121 -0.16 -7.32 -19.01
CA THR A 121 0.30 -6.75 -20.28
C THR A 121 0.72 -7.84 -21.26
N GLY A 122 0.85 -7.53 -22.55
CA GLY A 122 1.28 -8.49 -23.57
C GLY A 122 2.60 -9.19 -23.21
N VAL A 123 3.60 -8.44 -22.74
CA VAL A 123 4.89 -9.01 -22.28
C VAL A 123 4.73 -9.99 -21.13
N ARG A 124 3.88 -9.68 -20.13
CA ARG A 124 3.65 -10.57 -18.98
C ARG A 124 2.87 -11.81 -19.39
N MET A 125 1.86 -11.65 -20.24
CA MET A 125 1.02 -12.75 -20.73
C MET A 125 1.79 -13.73 -21.62
N ARG A 126 2.85 -13.29 -22.29
CA ARG A 126 3.74 -14.16 -23.05
C ARG A 126 4.38 -15.25 -22.18
N GLN A 127 4.64 -14.94 -20.90
CA GLN A 127 5.14 -15.92 -19.93
C GLN A 127 4.12 -17.04 -19.62
N TRP A 128 2.84 -16.83 -19.95
CA TRP A 128 1.77 -17.81 -19.83
C TRP A 128 1.42 -18.46 -21.18
N GLY A 129 2.25 -18.30 -22.20
CA GLY A 129 2.01 -18.84 -23.54
C GLY A 129 0.99 -18.04 -24.37
N ILE A 130 0.57 -16.85 -23.93
CA ILE A 130 -0.40 -16.02 -24.66
C ILE A 130 0.33 -14.87 -25.36
N THR A 131 0.44 -14.96 -26.69
CA THR A 131 1.02 -13.89 -27.51
C THR A 131 -0.04 -12.85 -27.86
N GLN A 132 0.17 -11.61 -27.42
CA GLN A 132 -0.71 -10.50 -27.69
C GLN A 132 0.10 -9.21 -27.82
N GLY A 133 -0.08 -8.49 -28.93
CA GLY A 133 0.40 -7.12 -29.09
C GLY A 133 -0.46 -6.10 -28.35
N CYS A 134 -0.14 -4.83 -28.53
CA CYS A 134 -0.87 -3.71 -27.96
C CYS A 134 -2.27 -3.60 -28.59
N MET A 135 -3.32 -3.58 -27.78
CA MET A 135 -4.71 -3.48 -28.27
C MET A 135 -5.06 -2.09 -28.84
N PHE A 136 -4.13 -1.14 -28.78
CA PHE A 136 -4.30 0.22 -29.26
C PHE A 136 -3.59 0.47 -30.60
N CYS A 137 -2.32 0.11 -30.71
CA CYS A 137 -1.49 0.39 -31.89
C CYS A 137 -0.94 -0.85 -32.60
N GLY A 138 -1.14 -2.05 -32.05
CA GLY A 138 -0.65 -3.30 -32.64
C GLY A 138 0.81 -3.67 -32.34
N GLU A 139 1.56 -2.80 -31.63
CA GLU A 139 2.95 -3.07 -31.23
C GLU A 139 3.09 -4.44 -30.52
N PRO A 140 3.93 -5.37 -31.01
CA PRO A 140 4.09 -6.70 -30.42
C PRO A 140 4.51 -6.72 -28.95
N ASN A 141 5.29 -5.74 -28.51
CA ASN A 141 5.83 -5.65 -27.16
C ASN A 141 5.05 -4.63 -26.31
N GLU A 142 3.83 -4.99 -25.93
CA GLU A 142 3.04 -4.22 -24.96
C GLU A 142 3.56 -4.50 -23.53
N ASP A 143 4.43 -3.63 -23.02
CA ASP A 143 4.79 -3.54 -21.60
C ASP A 143 4.03 -2.39 -20.90
N ARG A 144 4.35 -2.12 -19.62
CA ARG A 144 3.72 -1.02 -18.86
C ARG A 144 3.96 0.34 -19.51
N ASP A 145 5.21 0.61 -19.88
CA ASP A 145 5.65 1.92 -20.35
C ASP A 145 5.00 2.21 -21.70
N HIS A 146 5.02 1.23 -22.60
CA HIS A 146 4.29 1.27 -23.86
C HIS A 146 2.79 1.46 -23.63
N LEU A 147 2.16 0.63 -22.80
CA LEU A 147 0.72 0.69 -22.60
C LEU A 147 0.25 2.07 -22.14
N PHE A 148 0.93 2.68 -21.16
CA PHE A 148 0.44 3.92 -20.55
C PHE A 148 0.96 5.20 -21.18
N PHE A 149 2.21 5.23 -21.67
CA PHE A 149 2.84 6.49 -22.09
C PHE A 149 3.55 6.44 -23.44
N ALA A 150 4.03 5.29 -23.93
CA ALA A 150 4.75 5.24 -25.21
C ALA A 150 3.87 4.87 -26.42
N CYS A 151 2.72 4.22 -26.20
CA CYS A 151 1.79 3.88 -27.28
C CYS A 151 1.19 5.16 -27.88
N PRO A 152 1.20 5.36 -29.22
CA PRO A 152 0.70 6.59 -29.83
C PRO A 152 -0.73 6.98 -29.42
N PHE A 153 -1.62 6.00 -29.28
CA PHE A 153 -2.99 6.24 -28.83
C PHE A 153 -3.08 6.74 -27.38
N THR A 154 -2.32 6.15 -26.46
CA THR A 154 -2.38 6.53 -25.04
C THR A 154 -1.52 7.75 -24.75
N TYR A 155 -0.45 7.96 -25.52
CA TYR A 155 0.36 9.17 -25.47
C TYR A 155 -0.42 10.40 -25.93
N THR A 156 -1.14 10.32 -27.05
CA THR A 156 -2.02 11.42 -27.51
C THR A 156 -3.12 11.74 -26.50
N LEU A 157 -3.71 10.72 -25.88
CA LEU A 157 -4.65 10.89 -24.78
C LEU A 157 -3.99 11.58 -23.57
N TRP A 158 -2.79 11.15 -23.18
CA TRP A 158 -2.04 11.73 -22.07
C TRP A 158 -1.67 13.19 -22.31
N LEU A 159 -1.18 13.52 -23.51
CA LEU A 159 -0.91 14.88 -23.95
C LEU A 159 -2.15 15.76 -23.83
N LYS A 160 -3.28 15.30 -24.36
CA LYS A 160 -4.55 16.05 -24.28
C LYS A 160 -4.99 16.33 -22.83
N LEU A 161 -4.72 15.42 -21.90
CA LEU A 161 -5.13 15.55 -20.51
C LEU A 161 -4.17 16.38 -19.65
N THR A 162 -2.91 16.56 -20.09
CA THR A 162 -1.84 17.08 -19.21
C THR A 162 -0.98 18.19 -19.80
N SER A 163 -1.10 18.51 -21.09
CA SER A 163 -0.27 19.52 -21.77
C SER A 163 -0.24 20.86 -21.02
N GLN A 164 -1.40 21.37 -20.59
CA GLN A 164 -1.50 22.65 -19.88
C GLN A 164 -0.98 22.59 -18.42
N LEU A 165 -0.90 21.39 -17.82
CA LEU A 165 -0.42 21.19 -16.44
C LEU A 165 1.07 20.83 -16.36
N LEU A 166 1.60 20.14 -17.36
CA LEU A 166 3.00 19.70 -17.42
C LEU A 166 3.86 20.50 -18.40
N GLY A 167 3.25 21.22 -19.34
CA GLY A 167 3.94 21.92 -20.41
C GLY A 167 4.91 20.99 -21.15
N ASN A 168 6.15 21.44 -21.29
CA ASN A 168 7.23 20.69 -21.96
C ASN A 168 7.75 19.48 -21.17
N SER A 169 7.20 19.19 -19.98
CA SER A 169 7.61 18.01 -19.18
C SER A 169 6.85 16.73 -19.54
N VAL A 170 5.94 16.75 -20.51
CA VAL A 170 5.26 15.53 -20.97
C VAL A 170 6.27 14.62 -21.69
N SER A 171 6.30 13.34 -21.34
CA SER A 171 7.25 12.38 -21.88
C SER A 171 6.58 11.02 -22.13
N PRO A 172 6.96 10.30 -23.18
CA PRO A 172 6.50 8.93 -23.39
C PRO A 172 7.15 7.92 -22.42
N ALA A 173 8.21 8.31 -21.71
CA ALA A 173 8.89 7.46 -20.75
C ALA A 173 8.18 7.47 -19.39
N TRP A 174 7.88 6.28 -18.85
CA TRP A 174 7.22 6.13 -17.55
C TRP A 174 8.02 6.79 -16.41
N SER A 175 9.32 6.54 -16.34
CA SER A 175 10.20 7.07 -15.29
C SER A 175 10.24 8.59 -15.30
N THR A 176 10.35 9.20 -16.48
CA THR A 176 10.34 10.67 -16.66
C THR A 176 9.00 11.26 -16.28
N THR A 177 7.89 10.64 -16.68
CA THR A 177 6.54 11.08 -16.30
C THR A 177 6.31 10.98 -14.80
N VAL A 178 6.69 9.88 -14.16
CA VAL A 178 6.59 9.71 -12.70
C VAL A 178 7.45 10.73 -11.97
N THR A 179 8.69 10.95 -12.41
CA THR A 179 9.60 11.95 -11.85
C THR A 179 9.01 13.34 -11.99
N ALA A 180 8.46 13.68 -13.16
CA ALA A 180 7.76 14.93 -13.37
C ALA A 180 6.61 15.07 -12.35
N LEU A 181 5.73 14.08 -12.20
CA LEU A 181 4.60 14.13 -11.28
C LEU A 181 4.99 14.28 -9.80
N LEU A 182 6.15 13.75 -9.40
CA LEU A 182 6.66 13.84 -8.03
C LEU A 182 7.33 15.18 -7.68
N ARG A 183 7.58 16.07 -8.66
CA ARG A 183 8.20 17.38 -8.40
C ARG A 183 7.35 18.24 -7.46
N SER A 184 7.96 18.71 -6.37
CA SER A 184 7.32 19.47 -5.30
C SER A 184 7.07 20.95 -5.59
N ARG A 185 7.70 21.53 -6.63
CA ARG A 185 7.66 22.98 -6.94
C ARG A 185 6.40 23.44 -7.69
N ARG A 186 5.27 22.77 -7.52
CA ARG A 186 4.01 23.12 -8.22
C ARG A 186 3.03 23.79 -7.29
N ASP A 187 2.11 24.55 -7.89
CA ASP A 187 0.90 24.94 -7.21
C ASP A 187 0.18 23.70 -6.66
N LYS A 188 -0.45 23.86 -5.49
CA LYS A 188 -1.10 22.77 -4.76
C LYS A 188 -2.27 22.17 -5.55
N LEU A 189 -3.05 22.99 -6.25
CA LEU A 189 -4.17 22.53 -7.06
C LEU A 189 -3.65 21.71 -8.23
N ASP A 190 -2.65 22.21 -8.95
CA ASP A 190 -2.04 21.52 -10.09
C ASP A 190 -1.44 20.18 -9.69
N GLY A 191 -0.76 20.11 -8.54
CA GLY A 191 -0.24 18.86 -8.00
C GLY A 191 -1.32 17.81 -7.71
N ILE A 192 -2.49 18.23 -7.21
CA ILE A 192 -3.61 17.31 -6.95
C ILE A 192 -4.30 16.91 -8.24
N LEU A 193 -4.52 17.85 -9.16
CA LEU A 193 -5.11 17.58 -10.48
C LEU A 193 -4.25 16.59 -11.26
N LEU A 194 -2.93 16.79 -11.30
CA LEU A 194 -2.02 15.86 -11.97
C LEU A 194 -2.08 14.44 -11.40
N LYS A 195 -2.15 14.31 -10.07
CA LYS A 195 -2.33 13.00 -9.43
C LYS A 195 -3.66 12.36 -9.78
N LEU A 196 -4.76 13.13 -9.79
CA LEU A 196 -6.08 12.65 -10.20
C LEU A 196 -6.10 12.22 -11.67
N VAL A 197 -5.52 13.02 -12.57
CA VAL A 197 -5.42 12.72 -13.99
C VAL A 197 -4.59 11.46 -14.20
N PHE A 198 -3.42 11.35 -13.57
CA PHE A 198 -2.56 10.17 -13.64
C PHE A 198 -3.29 8.89 -13.23
N GLN A 199 -3.95 8.89 -12.05
CA GLN A 199 -4.70 7.71 -11.60
C GLN A 199 -5.86 7.36 -12.52
N THR A 200 -6.61 8.37 -12.94
CA THR A 200 -7.80 8.19 -13.77
C THR A 200 -7.40 7.69 -15.16
N ALA A 201 -6.36 8.27 -15.77
CA ALA A 201 -5.87 7.85 -17.08
C ALA A 201 -5.41 6.40 -17.07
N ILE A 202 -4.55 6.00 -16.11
CA ILE A 202 -4.10 4.60 -15.97
C ILE A 202 -5.29 3.65 -15.84
N TYR A 203 -6.24 3.98 -14.97
CA TYR A 203 -7.41 3.13 -14.76
C TYR A 203 -8.27 2.98 -16.02
N PHE A 204 -8.59 4.08 -16.69
CA PHE A 204 -9.45 4.06 -17.88
C PHE A 204 -8.76 3.44 -19.09
N VAL A 205 -7.44 3.67 -19.27
CA VAL A 205 -6.64 2.99 -20.30
C VAL A 205 -6.61 1.48 -20.05
N TRP A 206 -6.33 1.05 -18.82
CA TRP A 206 -6.34 -0.37 -18.46
C TRP A 206 -7.70 -1.02 -18.71
N ARG A 207 -8.79 -0.35 -18.32
CA ARG A 207 -10.15 -0.81 -18.56
C ARG A 207 -10.47 -0.91 -20.05
N GLU A 208 -10.13 0.11 -20.84
CA GLU A 208 -10.34 0.13 -22.28
C GLU A 208 -9.56 -0.99 -22.97
N ARG A 209 -8.28 -1.16 -22.64
CA ARG A 209 -7.44 -2.25 -23.18
C ARG A 209 -8.09 -3.61 -22.96
N ASN A 210 -8.56 -3.87 -21.74
CA ASN A 210 -9.22 -5.13 -21.41
C ASN A 210 -10.59 -5.28 -22.10
N SER A 211 -11.35 -4.18 -22.24
CA SER A 211 -12.59 -4.17 -23.02
C SER A 211 -12.33 -4.56 -24.47
N ARG A 212 -11.32 -3.97 -25.11
CA ARG A 212 -10.95 -4.31 -26.50
C ARG A 212 -10.57 -5.77 -26.65
N ARG A 213 -9.89 -6.34 -25.67
CA ARG A 213 -9.46 -7.75 -25.68
C ARG A 213 -10.63 -8.72 -25.50
N HIS A 214 -11.50 -8.47 -24.52
CA HIS A 214 -12.48 -9.46 -24.08
C HIS A 214 -13.89 -9.23 -24.63
N GLN A 215 -14.22 -8.00 -25.03
CA GLN A 215 -15.56 -7.61 -25.47
C GLN A 215 -15.58 -7.11 -26.91
N GLY A 216 -14.41 -6.92 -27.55
CA GLY A 216 -14.31 -6.41 -28.92
C GLY A 216 -14.70 -4.93 -29.10
N VAL A 217 -15.26 -4.28 -28.07
CA VAL A 217 -15.66 -2.87 -28.12
C VAL A 217 -14.43 -1.98 -28.12
N ARG A 218 -14.35 -1.09 -29.12
CA ARG A 218 -13.29 -0.10 -29.28
C ARG A 218 -13.86 1.30 -29.13
N VAL A 219 -13.32 2.08 -28.21
CA VAL A 219 -13.67 3.48 -28.01
C VAL A 219 -12.54 4.35 -28.54
N ASP A 220 -12.88 5.38 -29.31
CA ASP A 220 -11.89 6.35 -29.82
C ASP A 220 -11.27 7.19 -28.68
N GLY A 221 -10.09 7.75 -28.94
CA GLY A 221 -9.35 8.52 -27.94
C GLY A 221 -10.09 9.76 -27.44
N GLY A 222 -10.87 10.42 -28.31
CA GLY A 222 -11.66 11.60 -27.95
C GLY A 222 -12.80 11.27 -26.98
N THR A 223 -13.50 10.16 -27.22
CA THR A 223 -14.53 9.66 -26.31
C THR A 223 -13.95 9.19 -24.99
N LEU A 224 -12.78 8.53 -25.00
CA LEU A 224 -12.08 8.15 -23.77
C LEU A 224 -11.65 9.39 -22.96
N ALA A 225 -11.11 10.42 -23.61
CA ALA A 225 -10.77 11.69 -22.98
C ALA A 225 -11.98 12.36 -22.31
N ARG A 226 -13.13 12.43 -23.01
CA ARG A 226 -14.38 12.96 -22.44
C ARG A 226 -14.87 12.18 -21.23
N ARG A 227 -14.70 10.85 -21.21
CA ARG A 227 -15.05 10.01 -20.05
C ARG A 227 -14.14 10.31 -18.85
N ILE A 228 -12.84 10.49 -19.09
CA ILE A 228 -11.86 10.84 -18.06
C ILE A 228 -12.16 12.23 -17.49
N ASP A 229 -12.37 13.24 -18.34
CA ASP A 229 -12.74 14.60 -17.94
C ASP A 229 -14.01 14.62 -17.08
N ARG A 230 -15.08 13.99 -17.55
CA ARG A 230 -16.33 13.87 -16.78
C ARG A 230 -16.10 13.23 -15.42
N PHE A 231 -15.30 12.15 -15.39
CA PHE A 231 -14.96 11.47 -14.14
C PHE A 231 -14.22 12.38 -13.17
N ILE A 232 -13.22 13.13 -13.65
CA ILE A 232 -12.44 14.07 -12.84
C ILE A 232 -13.36 15.17 -12.26
N ARG A 233 -14.21 15.77 -13.09
CA ARG A 233 -15.19 16.78 -12.62
C ARG A 233 -16.10 16.23 -11.53
N HIS A 234 -16.69 15.06 -11.76
CA HIS A 234 -17.56 14.41 -10.78
C HIS A 234 -16.80 14.07 -9.50
N ARG A 235 -15.55 13.63 -9.62
CA ARG A 235 -14.71 13.34 -8.46
C ARG A 235 -14.46 14.61 -7.66
N ILE A 236 -14.06 15.71 -8.29
CA ILE A 236 -13.82 16.98 -7.61
C ILE A 236 -15.09 17.46 -6.90
N LEU A 237 -16.25 17.44 -7.59
CA LEU A 237 -17.54 17.80 -7.00
C LEU A 237 -17.90 16.93 -5.78
N SER A 238 -17.61 15.63 -5.83
CA SER A 238 -17.87 14.69 -4.72
C SER A 238 -17.07 14.99 -3.46
N LEU A 239 -15.95 15.72 -3.56
CA LEU A 239 -15.10 16.08 -2.41
C LEU A 239 -15.70 17.21 -1.56
N LYS A 240 -16.72 17.91 -2.07
CA LYS A 240 -17.47 18.96 -1.36
C LYS A 240 -16.58 20.07 -0.77
N TYR A 241 -15.48 20.42 -1.46
CA TYR A 241 -14.63 21.55 -1.04
C TYR A 241 -15.30 22.87 -1.43
N THR A 242 -15.72 23.65 -0.43
CA THR A 242 -16.43 24.94 -0.60
C THR A 242 -15.86 26.02 0.31
N GLY A 243 -16.27 27.28 0.08
CA GLY A 243 -15.92 28.42 0.93
C GLY A 243 -14.41 28.69 1.02
N SER A 244 -13.90 28.80 2.26
CA SER A 244 -12.49 29.07 2.56
C SER A 244 -11.57 27.85 2.46
N HIS A 245 -12.07 26.69 2.01
CA HIS A 245 -11.25 25.49 1.89
C HIS A 245 -10.12 25.70 0.87
N LYS A 246 -8.87 25.35 1.24
CA LYS A 246 -7.66 25.54 0.41
C LYS A 246 -7.71 24.87 -0.97
N LEU A 247 -8.68 23.97 -1.20
CA LEU A 247 -8.88 23.22 -2.45
C LEU A 247 -10.21 23.54 -3.14
N ALA A 248 -10.94 24.57 -2.71
CA ALA A 248 -12.22 24.96 -3.33
C ALA A 248 -12.07 25.33 -4.82
N GLY A 249 -10.89 25.82 -5.21
CA GLY A 249 -10.58 26.19 -6.60
C GLY A 249 -10.29 25.01 -7.56
N LEU A 250 -10.27 23.75 -7.10
CA LEU A 250 -9.88 22.59 -7.94
C LEU A 250 -10.70 22.48 -9.22
N LEU A 251 -12.03 22.65 -9.13
CA LEU A 251 -12.91 22.49 -10.29
C LEU A 251 -12.69 23.61 -11.30
N ARG A 252 -12.62 24.85 -10.83
CA ARG A 252 -12.31 26.03 -11.65
C ARG A 252 -10.97 25.84 -12.36
N ARG A 253 -9.93 25.44 -11.62
CA ARG A 253 -8.61 25.19 -12.18
C ARG A 253 -8.63 24.07 -13.23
N TRP A 254 -9.41 23.00 -13.01
CA TRP A 254 -9.58 21.95 -14.01
C TRP A 254 -10.21 22.46 -15.32
N PHE A 255 -11.21 23.35 -15.24
CA PHE A 255 -11.77 23.99 -16.43
C PHE A 255 -10.72 24.83 -17.16
N GLU A 256 -9.98 25.68 -16.45
CA GLU A 256 -8.93 26.54 -17.05
C GLU A 256 -7.90 25.72 -17.85
N VAL A 257 -7.49 24.56 -17.36
CA VAL A 257 -6.43 23.75 -17.98
C VAL A 257 -6.92 22.71 -18.99
N TYR A 258 -8.19 22.29 -18.94
CA TYR A 258 -8.72 21.25 -19.84
C TYR A 258 -9.54 21.81 -21.00
N THR A 259 -10.18 22.98 -20.84
CA THR A 259 -10.95 23.64 -21.91
C THR A 259 -10.19 24.75 -22.64
N GLY A 260 -9.04 25.18 -22.10
CA GLY A 260 -8.14 26.15 -22.72
C GLY A 260 -7.08 25.53 -23.63
#